data_AF-A0A820B2B7-F1
#
_entry.id   AF-A0A820B2B7-F1
#
_cell.length_a   1.000
_cell.length_b   1.000
_cell.length_c   1.000
_cell.angle_alpha   90.00
_cell.angle_beta   90.00
_cell.angle_gamma   90.00
#
_symmetry.space_group_name_H-M   'P 1'
#
loop_
_entity.id
_entity.type
_entity.pdbx_description
1 polymer ?
#
loop_
_entity_poly.entity_id
_entity_poly.type
_entity_poly.pdbx_seq_one_letter_code
_entity_poly.pdbx_strand_id
1 'polypeptide(L)'
;CNNQKPDLILSIYGGAKYFTMTERLEKEVIRGLIDAATIANAWILTAGINNGVSKLVGEGILHYSLLRAHPNTVKCIGMTMWGTINENTRLELKTASSGNPRPLCERQIPENIQENKETIEKNHTHCILFDGGILNEYLSDSQRNQFVTEACRNKDDDHTCYGVTIIIEGGLGSLEVINNDVEQKRPVVLIQGSGRLADILATLVEQISNPDRSQVW
;
A
#
# COMPACT_ATOMS: atom_id res chain seq x y z
N CYS A 1 12.00 -5.42 -19.67
CA CYS A 1 10.72 -4.99 -19.06
C CYS A 1 10.33 -3.65 -19.67
N ASN A 2 9.17 -3.56 -20.32
CA ASN A 2 8.69 -2.30 -20.87
C ASN A 2 8.13 -1.48 -19.70
N ASN A 3 8.97 -0.65 -19.06
CA ASN A 3 8.56 0.15 -17.90
C ASN A 3 7.83 1.41 -18.40
N GLN A 4 6.58 1.25 -18.81
CA GLN A 4 5.70 2.38 -19.11
C GLN A 4 5.27 3.08 -17.81
N LYS A 5 5.16 4.41 -17.85
CA LYS A 5 4.61 5.21 -16.75
C LYS A 5 3.15 4.81 -16.53
N PRO A 6 2.66 4.76 -15.27
CA PRO A 6 1.26 4.48 -15.01
C PRO A 6 0.39 5.66 -15.44
N ASP A 7 -0.79 5.38 -15.97
CA ASP A 7 -1.83 6.40 -16.18
C ASP A 7 -2.55 6.71 -14.85
N LEU A 8 -2.54 5.74 -13.92
CA LEU A 8 -3.23 5.81 -12.64
C LEU A 8 -2.42 5.15 -11.52
N ILE A 9 -2.46 5.73 -10.32
CA ILE A 9 -1.94 5.14 -9.09
C ILE A 9 -3.12 4.87 -8.16
N LEU A 10 -3.34 3.60 -7.81
CA LEU A 10 -4.26 3.16 -6.77
C LEU A 10 -3.48 3.02 -5.46
N SER A 11 -3.53 4.04 -4.61
CA SER A 11 -2.83 4.04 -3.32
C SER A 11 -3.73 3.49 -2.23
N ILE A 12 -3.37 2.33 -1.69
CA ILE A 12 -4.18 1.59 -0.71
C ILE A 12 -3.63 1.85 0.70
N TYR A 13 -4.50 2.33 1.58
CA TYR A 13 -4.22 2.56 3.00
C TYR A 13 -5.18 1.75 3.86
N GLY A 14 -4.71 1.38 5.04
CA GLY A 14 -5.50 0.56 5.93
C GLY A 14 -4.74 0.00 7.11
N GLY A 15 -5.34 -0.97 7.80
CA GLY A 15 -4.71 -1.60 8.96
C GLY A 15 -3.37 -2.25 8.61
N ALA A 16 -2.33 -1.87 9.35
CA ALA A 16 -1.03 -2.56 9.36
C ALA A 16 -1.07 -3.88 10.17
N LYS A 17 -2.11 -4.06 10.98
CA LYS A 17 -2.37 -5.27 11.77
C LYS A 17 -3.42 -6.14 11.10
N TYR A 18 -3.54 -7.38 11.58
CA TYR A 18 -4.60 -8.28 11.19
C TYR A 18 -5.98 -7.64 11.39
N PHE A 19 -6.85 -7.83 10.41
CA PHE A 19 -8.23 -7.36 10.40
C PHE A 19 -9.08 -8.36 9.61
N THR A 20 -10.40 -8.24 9.73
CA THR A 20 -11.34 -9.14 9.05
C THR A 20 -12.45 -8.34 8.40
N MET A 21 -12.86 -8.78 7.23
CA MET A 21 -14.10 -8.35 6.58
C MET A 21 -14.87 -9.59 6.10
N THR A 22 -16.09 -9.41 5.59
CA THR A 22 -16.82 -10.55 5.02
C THR A 22 -16.11 -11.12 3.80
N GLU A 23 -16.12 -12.44 3.63
CA GLU A 23 -15.49 -13.11 2.48
C GLU A 23 -15.99 -12.57 1.13
N ARG A 24 -17.29 -12.21 1.08
CA ARG A 24 -17.89 -11.59 -0.10
C ARG A 24 -17.26 -10.23 -0.40
N LEU A 25 -17.17 -9.35 0.59
CA LEU A 25 -16.60 -8.02 0.42
C LEU A 25 -15.13 -8.11 0.02
N GLU A 26 -14.38 -9.01 0.65
CA GLU A 26 -12.97 -9.25 0.34
C GLU A 26 -12.78 -9.62 -1.14
N LYS A 27 -13.56 -10.58 -1.63
CA LYS A 27 -13.53 -10.99 -3.05
C LYS A 27 -13.91 -9.85 -3.99
N GLU A 28 -14.94 -9.07 -3.65
CA GLU A 28 -15.40 -7.95 -4.47
C GLU A 28 -14.35 -6.82 -4.54
N VAL A 29 -13.72 -6.48 -3.40
CA VAL A 29 -12.65 -5.48 -3.31
C VAL A 29 -11.43 -5.90 -4.14
N ILE A 30 -10.92 -7.12 -3.93
CA ILE A 30 -9.76 -7.62 -4.66
C ILE A 30 -10.03 -7.68 -6.16
N ARG A 31 -11.21 -8.17 -6.57
CA ARG A 31 -11.59 -8.20 -7.99
C ARG A 31 -11.59 -6.80 -8.58
N GLY A 32 -12.26 -5.85 -7.91
CA GLY A 32 -12.37 -4.48 -8.36
C GLY A 32 -11.00 -3.78 -8.50
N LEU A 33 -10.10 -4.00 -7.54
CA LEU A 33 -8.73 -3.48 -7.59
C LEU A 33 -7.96 -3.99 -8.82
N ILE A 34 -8.03 -5.29 -9.08
CA ILE A 34 -7.30 -5.93 -10.18
C ILE A 34 -7.88 -5.52 -11.53
N ASP A 35 -9.21 -5.50 -11.65
CA ASP A 35 -9.89 -5.07 -12.87
C ASP A 35 -9.60 -3.59 -13.16
N ALA A 36 -9.68 -2.71 -12.15
CA ALA A 36 -9.33 -1.29 -12.29
C ALA A 36 -7.88 -1.09 -12.70
N ALA A 37 -6.94 -1.80 -12.05
CA ALA A 37 -5.53 -1.70 -12.39
C ALA A 37 -5.22 -2.19 -13.81
N THR A 38 -5.91 -3.24 -14.27
CA THR A 38 -5.74 -3.77 -15.62
C THR A 38 -6.31 -2.83 -16.67
N ILE A 39 -7.53 -2.30 -16.46
CA ILE A 39 -8.22 -1.44 -17.41
C ILE A 39 -7.52 -0.08 -17.54
N ALA A 40 -7.07 0.49 -16.43
CA ALA A 40 -6.51 1.84 -16.38
C ALA A 40 -4.98 1.87 -16.41
N ASN A 41 -4.31 0.75 -16.75
CA ASN A 41 -2.84 0.65 -16.70
C ASN A 41 -2.26 1.23 -15.39
N ALA A 42 -2.86 0.82 -14.27
CA ALA A 42 -2.59 1.41 -12.98
C ALA A 42 -1.51 0.66 -12.21
N TRP A 43 -0.77 1.39 -11.40
CA TRP A 43 0.04 0.82 -10.33
C TRP A 43 -0.76 0.77 -9.03
N ILE A 44 -0.66 -0.35 -8.32
CA ILE A 44 -1.20 -0.50 -6.97
C ILE A 44 -0.07 -0.24 -5.98
N LEU A 45 -0.27 0.69 -5.04
CA LEU A 45 0.69 0.98 -3.98
C LEU A 45 0.13 0.55 -2.62
N THR A 46 0.95 -0.15 -1.84
CA THR A 46 0.60 -0.59 -0.47
C THR A 46 1.75 -0.29 0.49
N ALA A 47 1.58 -0.60 1.79
CA ALA A 47 2.66 -0.50 2.77
C ALA A 47 3.74 -1.59 2.58
N GLY A 48 3.52 -2.59 1.72
CA GLY A 48 4.57 -3.54 1.36
C GLY A 48 4.90 -4.63 2.37
N ILE A 49 4.21 -4.66 3.50
CA ILE A 49 4.46 -5.58 4.61
C ILE A 49 3.53 -6.79 4.53
N ASN A 50 3.99 -7.95 4.99
CA ASN A 50 3.23 -9.20 5.00
C ASN A 50 2.25 -9.28 6.17
N ASN A 51 1.47 -8.21 6.37
CA ASN A 51 0.41 -8.13 7.36
C ASN A 51 -0.71 -7.19 6.88
N GLY A 52 -1.86 -7.29 7.53
CA GLY A 52 -3.01 -6.43 7.31
C GLY A 52 -3.39 -6.30 5.83
N VAL A 53 -3.67 -5.06 5.40
CA VAL A 53 -4.17 -4.77 4.04
C VAL A 53 -3.16 -5.10 2.95
N SER A 54 -1.87 -4.92 3.21
CA SER A 54 -0.83 -5.22 2.23
C SER A 54 -0.79 -6.72 1.89
N LYS A 55 -0.91 -7.58 2.91
CA LYS A 55 -1.03 -9.03 2.73
C LYS A 55 -2.29 -9.40 1.96
N LEU A 56 -3.44 -8.82 2.32
CA LEU A 56 -4.70 -9.06 1.64
C LEU A 56 -4.58 -8.79 0.12
N VAL A 57 -4.00 -7.65 -0.24
CA VAL A 57 -3.81 -7.26 -1.64
C VAL A 57 -2.85 -8.22 -2.35
N GLY A 58 -1.72 -8.56 -1.73
CA GLY A 58 -0.74 -9.49 -2.29
C GLY A 58 -1.31 -10.89 -2.56
N GLU A 59 -2.01 -11.48 -1.59
CA GLU A 59 -2.66 -12.78 -1.74
C GLU A 59 -3.76 -12.75 -2.81
N GLY A 60 -4.52 -11.66 -2.87
CA GLY A 60 -5.52 -11.41 -3.90
C GLY A 60 -4.92 -11.39 -5.31
N ILE A 61 -3.82 -10.67 -5.52
CA ILE A 61 -3.13 -10.60 -6.81
C ILE A 61 -2.61 -11.96 -7.24
N LEU A 62 -2.01 -12.73 -6.32
CA LEU A 62 -1.54 -14.09 -6.61
C LEU A 62 -2.71 -14.98 -7.07
N HIS A 63 -3.80 -15.00 -6.29
CA HIS A 63 -4.95 -15.84 -6.58
C HIS A 63 -5.54 -15.56 -7.98
N TYR A 64 -5.71 -14.29 -8.32
CA TYR A 64 -6.25 -13.90 -9.64
C TYR A 64 -5.26 -14.13 -10.79
N SER A 65 -3.96 -13.96 -10.55
CA SER A 65 -2.93 -14.26 -11.56
C SER A 65 -2.95 -15.73 -11.98
N LEU A 66 -3.17 -16.64 -11.01
CA LEU A 66 -3.30 -18.07 -11.27
C LEU A 66 -4.56 -18.39 -12.09
N LEU A 67 -5.68 -17.70 -11.84
CA LEU A 67 -6.94 -17.92 -12.56
C LEU A 67 -6.94 -17.39 -14.01
N ARG A 68 -6.19 -16.32 -14.29
CA ARG A 68 -6.19 -15.63 -15.59
C ARG A 68 -5.14 -16.13 -16.58
N ALA A 69 -4.27 -17.06 -16.16
CA ALA A 69 -3.13 -17.60 -16.94
C ALA A 69 -2.19 -16.51 -17.54
N HIS A 70 -2.29 -15.27 -17.06
CA HIS A 70 -1.46 -14.13 -17.45
C HIS A 70 -0.80 -13.56 -16.19
N PRO A 71 0.26 -14.22 -15.67
CA PRO A 71 0.99 -13.70 -14.54
C PRO A 71 1.63 -12.35 -14.89
N ASN A 72 1.52 -11.37 -13.98
CA ASN A 72 2.23 -10.08 -14.01
C ASN A 72 1.66 -8.93 -14.86
N THR A 73 0.36 -8.90 -15.16
CA THR A 73 -0.26 -7.70 -15.78
C THR A 73 -0.33 -6.52 -14.82
N VAL A 74 -0.67 -6.78 -13.55
CA VAL A 74 -0.84 -5.73 -12.53
C VAL A 74 0.50 -5.45 -11.84
N LYS A 75 0.91 -4.19 -11.81
CA LYS A 75 2.07 -3.73 -11.04
C LYS A 75 1.61 -3.39 -9.62
N CYS A 76 2.01 -4.22 -8.66
CA CYS A 76 1.81 -3.93 -7.24
C CYS A 76 3.14 -3.68 -6.56
N ILE A 77 3.26 -2.53 -5.91
CA ILE A 77 4.50 -2.02 -5.33
C ILE A 77 4.28 -1.80 -3.83
N GLY A 78 5.09 -2.48 -3.02
CA GLY A 78 5.13 -2.27 -1.58
C GLY A 78 6.11 -1.17 -1.18
N MET A 79 5.72 -0.25 -0.30
CA MET A 79 6.57 0.86 0.17
C MET A 79 6.77 0.79 1.69
N THR A 80 7.99 0.52 2.13
CA THR A 80 8.30 0.34 3.56
C THR A 80 9.73 0.81 3.91
N MET A 81 10.01 0.97 5.20
CA MET A 81 11.33 1.37 5.69
C MET A 81 12.27 0.17 5.75
N TRP A 82 13.50 0.35 5.28
CA TRP A 82 14.57 -0.65 5.37
C TRP A 82 14.82 -1.11 6.81
N GLY A 83 14.76 -0.17 7.76
CA GLY A 83 15.02 -0.39 9.18
C GLY A 83 13.98 -1.24 9.92
N THR A 84 12.80 -1.50 9.33
CA THR A 84 11.75 -2.34 9.92
C THR A 84 11.75 -3.77 9.39
N ILE A 85 12.44 -4.04 8.28
CA ILE A 85 12.41 -5.34 7.62
C ILE A 85 13.29 -6.37 8.33
N ASN A 86 12.72 -7.55 8.57
CA ASN A 86 13.44 -8.70 9.08
C ASN A 86 14.45 -9.21 8.07
N GLU A 87 15.63 -9.61 8.55
CA GLU A 87 16.74 -10.11 7.73
C GLU A 87 17.13 -9.18 6.57
N ASN A 88 16.91 -7.87 6.69
CA ASN A 88 17.23 -6.88 5.67
C ASN A 88 18.69 -6.99 5.18
N THR A 89 19.64 -7.30 6.05
CA THR A 89 21.05 -7.56 5.71
C THR A 89 21.27 -8.65 4.66
N ARG A 90 20.31 -9.56 4.42
CA ARG A 90 20.37 -10.55 3.32
C ARG A 90 20.16 -9.93 1.94
N LEU A 91 19.50 -8.79 1.86
CA LEU A 91 19.26 -8.04 0.63
C LEU A 91 20.45 -7.12 0.29
N GLU A 92 21.42 -6.96 1.19
CA GLU A 92 22.64 -6.20 0.95
C GLU A 92 23.58 -6.96 -0.01
N LEU A 93 23.63 -6.51 -1.26
CA LEU A 93 24.66 -6.95 -2.20
C LEU A 93 26.02 -6.45 -1.72
N LYS A 94 26.95 -7.38 -1.52
CA LYS A 94 28.33 -7.02 -1.22
C LYS A 94 29.11 -6.91 -2.51
N THR A 95 29.36 -5.68 -2.93
CA THR A 95 30.42 -5.39 -3.87
C THR A 95 31.76 -5.65 -3.18
N ALA A 96 32.21 -6.90 -3.21
CA ALA A 96 33.58 -7.19 -2.89
C ALA A 96 34.46 -6.53 -3.97
N SER A 97 35.21 -5.50 -3.61
CA SER A 97 36.35 -5.00 -4.41
C SER A 97 37.42 -6.09 -4.65
N SER A 98 37.23 -7.29 -4.09
CA SER A 98 38.03 -8.48 -4.31
C SER A 98 37.19 -9.74 -4.05
N GLY A 99 36.45 -10.20 -5.07
CA GLY A 99 36.17 -11.62 -5.37
C GLY A 99 35.49 -12.55 -4.36
N ASN A 100 35.21 -12.16 -3.12
CA ASN A 100 34.55 -13.02 -2.13
C ASN A 100 33.60 -12.20 -1.25
N PRO A 101 32.27 -12.44 -1.30
CA PRO A 101 31.34 -11.79 -0.39
C PRO A 101 31.55 -12.33 1.04
N ARG A 102 31.97 -11.45 1.97
CA ARG A 102 31.99 -11.73 3.42
C ARG A 102 30.83 -11.02 4.13
N PRO A 103 30.12 -11.61 5.11
CA PRO A 103 29.30 -10.87 6.08
C PRO A 103 29.98 -9.55 6.50
N LEU A 104 29.39 -8.38 6.20
CA LEU A 104 29.78 -7.15 6.85
C LEU A 104 29.08 -7.17 8.21
N CYS A 105 29.87 -6.79 9.21
CA CYS A 105 29.55 -6.56 10.61
C CYS A 105 28.08 -6.81 10.97
N GLU A 106 27.84 -7.80 11.83
CA GLU A 106 26.70 -7.73 12.73
C GLU A 106 26.67 -6.32 13.34
N ARG A 107 25.84 -5.43 12.79
CA ARG A 107 25.35 -4.29 13.54
C ARG A 107 24.67 -4.99 14.71
N GLN A 108 25.31 -4.99 15.89
CA GLN A 108 24.76 -5.63 17.08
C GLN A 108 23.35 -5.08 17.23
N ILE A 109 22.36 -5.88 16.82
CA ILE A 109 20.97 -5.61 17.09
C ILE A 109 20.85 -6.06 18.54
N PRO A 110 20.65 -5.14 19.49
CA PRO A 110 20.36 -5.52 20.87
C PRO A 110 19.25 -6.58 20.86
N GLU A 111 19.42 -7.70 21.57
CA GLU A 111 18.51 -8.86 21.52
C GLU A 111 17.04 -8.48 21.83
N ASN A 112 16.82 -7.38 22.55
CA ASN A 112 15.52 -6.80 22.86
C ASN A 112 14.85 -6.00 21.70
N ILE A 113 15.49 -5.87 20.53
CA ILE A 113 14.98 -5.12 19.36
C ILE A 113 14.39 -6.05 18.28
N GLN A 114 14.49 -7.38 18.45
CA GLN A 114 13.97 -8.35 17.48
C GLN A 114 12.43 -8.45 17.42
N GLU A 115 11.71 -8.05 18.48
CA GLU A 115 10.27 -8.36 18.63
C GLU A 115 9.33 -7.62 17.65
N ASN A 116 9.78 -6.58 16.95
CA ASN A 116 8.92 -5.75 16.08
C ASN A 116 9.43 -5.62 14.64
N LYS A 117 10.03 -6.68 14.08
CA LYS A 117 10.43 -6.68 12.65
C LYS A 117 9.33 -7.23 11.75
N GLU A 118 9.13 -6.59 10.60
CA GLU A 118 8.15 -6.95 9.59
C GLU A 118 8.77 -7.78 8.47
N THR A 119 7.97 -8.59 7.79
CA THR A 119 8.39 -9.29 6.57
C THR A 119 7.83 -8.57 5.35
N ILE A 120 8.59 -8.48 4.26
CA ILE A 120 8.09 -7.92 2.99
C ILE A 120 7.02 -8.85 2.42
N GLU A 121 5.95 -8.28 1.86
CA GLU A 121 4.95 -9.09 1.15
C GLU A 121 5.55 -9.65 -0.16
N LYS A 122 5.62 -10.98 -0.26
CA LYS A 122 6.24 -11.73 -1.35
C LYS A 122 5.44 -11.74 -2.65
N ASN A 123 4.13 -11.50 -2.61
CA ASN A 123 3.30 -11.52 -3.82
C ASN A 123 3.20 -10.15 -4.50
N HIS A 124 3.83 -9.11 -3.94
CA HIS A 124 4.03 -7.86 -4.65
C HIS A 124 5.05 -8.04 -5.79
N THR A 125 4.85 -7.30 -6.88
CA THR A 125 5.75 -7.35 -8.04
C THR A 125 7.06 -6.59 -7.80
N HIS A 126 7.01 -5.54 -6.98
CA HIS A 126 8.16 -4.69 -6.65
C HIS A 126 8.06 -4.22 -5.20
N CYS A 127 9.18 -3.81 -4.63
CA CYS A 127 9.23 -3.08 -3.37
C CYS A 127 10.15 -1.86 -3.48
N ILE A 128 9.81 -0.81 -2.74
CA ILE A 128 10.63 0.38 -2.53
C ILE A 128 10.97 0.41 -1.05
N LEU A 129 12.26 0.33 -0.74
CA LEU A 129 12.77 0.33 0.62
C LEU A 129 13.41 1.68 0.91
N PHE A 130 12.81 2.42 1.85
CA PHE A 130 13.27 3.73 2.28
C PHE A 130 14.30 3.57 3.39
N ASP A 131 15.48 4.16 3.25
CA ASP A 131 16.51 4.12 4.29
C ASP A 131 16.71 5.52 4.89
N GLY A 132 16.23 5.70 6.12
CA GLY A 132 16.46 6.90 6.94
C GLY A 132 17.66 6.77 7.88
N GLY A 133 18.38 5.65 7.85
CA GLY A 133 19.48 5.33 8.79
C GLY A 133 19.02 4.95 10.20
N ILE A 134 17.72 5.06 10.50
CA ILE A 134 17.09 4.79 11.80
C ILE A 134 16.43 3.40 11.77
N LEU A 135 16.64 2.62 12.84
CA LEU A 135 16.01 1.31 13.01
C LEU A 135 14.60 1.45 13.60
N ASN A 136 13.69 0.58 13.19
CA ASN A 136 12.29 0.50 13.68
C ASN A 136 11.45 1.78 13.50
N GLU A 137 11.86 2.69 12.62
CA GLU A 137 11.00 3.78 12.17
C GLU A 137 10.14 3.27 11.02
N TYR A 138 8.81 3.40 11.14
CA TYR A 138 7.86 2.98 10.10
C TYR A 138 7.60 4.12 9.13
N LEU A 139 7.41 3.77 7.85
CA LEU A 139 7.00 4.75 6.84
C LEU A 139 5.58 5.20 7.16
N SER A 140 5.38 6.50 7.40
CA SER A 140 4.04 7.00 7.68
C SER A 140 3.17 6.98 6.42
N ASP A 141 1.86 6.87 6.63
CA ASP A 141 0.88 6.97 5.54
C ASP A 141 1.01 8.31 4.78
N SER A 142 1.35 9.39 5.51
CA SER A 142 1.61 10.73 4.96
C SER A 142 2.83 10.75 4.02
N GLN A 143 3.95 10.12 4.41
CA GLN A 143 5.13 9.99 3.55
C GLN A 143 4.84 9.19 2.28
N ARG A 144 4.08 8.08 2.40
CA ARG A 144 3.61 7.32 1.23
C ARG A 144 2.71 8.15 0.32
N ASN A 145 1.84 8.97 0.90
CA ASN A 145 0.95 9.85 0.16
C ASN A 145 1.67 10.99 -0.57
N GLN A 146 2.76 11.50 0.01
CA GLN A 146 3.62 12.48 -0.64
C GLN A 146 4.24 11.92 -1.93
N PHE A 147 4.68 10.65 -1.93
CA PHE A 147 5.17 10.01 -3.15
C PHE A 147 4.14 10.01 -4.28
N VAL A 148 2.88 9.69 -3.98
CA VAL A 148 1.77 9.71 -4.95
C VAL A 148 1.52 11.13 -5.45
N THR A 149 1.56 12.10 -4.53
CA THR A 149 1.39 13.53 -4.85
C THR A 149 2.43 13.99 -5.86
N GLU A 150 3.71 13.70 -5.62
CA GLU A 150 4.79 14.09 -6.53
C GLU A 150 4.73 13.33 -7.86
N ALA A 151 4.36 12.04 -7.84
CA ALA A 151 4.17 11.25 -9.06
C ALA A 151 3.04 11.82 -9.96
N CYS A 152 1.97 12.35 -9.36
CA CYS A 152 0.83 12.92 -10.08
C CYS A 152 1.02 14.42 -10.43
N ARG A 153 2.01 15.09 -9.82
CA ARG A 153 2.31 16.51 -10.04
C ARG A 153 3.01 16.75 -11.37
N ASN A 154 3.89 15.83 -11.77
CA ASN A 154 4.68 15.92 -12.99
C ASN A 154 3.81 15.61 -14.21
N LYS A 155 3.13 16.63 -14.71
CA LYS A 155 2.46 16.60 -16.02
C LYS A 155 3.52 16.85 -17.07
N ASP A 156 4.03 15.78 -17.68
CA ASP A 156 4.75 15.92 -18.93
C ASP A 156 3.72 16.25 -20.02
N ASP A 157 4.14 16.99 -21.06
CA ASP A 157 3.24 17.44 -22.13
C ASP A 157 2.46 16.30 -22.82
N ASP A 158 2.97 15.06 -22.76
CA ASP A 158 2.40 13.87 -23.38
C ASP A 158 1.80 12.84 -22.39
N HIS A 159 1.99 13.00 -21.07
CA HIS A 159 1.55 11.99 -20.09
C HIS A 159 1.18 12.60 -18.74
N THR A 160 -0.03 12.30 -18.26
CA THR A 160 -0.48 12.68 -16.92
C THR A 160 -0.86 11.42 -16.12
N CYS A 161 -0.22 11.24 -14.96
CA CYS A 161 -0.61 10.22 -13.99
C CYS A 161 -1.62 10.79 -13.00
N TYR A 162 -2.71 10.08 -12.75
CA TYR A 162 -3.68 10.41 -11.71
C TYR A 162 -3.50 9.53 -10.47
N GLY A 163 -3.90 10.03 -9.31
CA GLY A 163 -3.90 9.26 -8.06
C GLY A 163 -5.32 9.04 -7.57
N VAL A 164 -5.58 7.87 -6.98
CA VAL A 164 -6.82 7.56 -6.25
C VAL A 164 -6.41 6.89 -4.94
N THR A 165 -6.94 7.39 -3.83
CA THR A 165 -6.71 6.81 -2.52
C THR A 165 -7.85 5.87 -2.17
N ILE A 166 -7.50 4.68 -1.66
CA ILE A 166 -8.45 3.65 -1.27
C ILE A 166 -8.21 3.31 0.20
N ILE A 167 -9.23 3.42 1.02
CA ILE A 167 -9.17 3.17 2.46
C ILE A 167 -9.91 1.87 2.78
N ILE A 168 -9.16 0.87 3.24
CA ILE A 168 -9.68 -0.41 3.73
C ILE A 168 -9.42 -0.45 5.23
N GLU A 169 -10.49 -0.50 6.02
CA GLU A 169 -10.51 -0.42 7.48
C GLU A 169 -9.98 0.93 8.02
N GLY A 170 -8.71 1.24 7.80
CA GLY A 170 -8.08 2.53 8.12
C GLY A 170 -7.86 2.76 9.62
N GLY A 171 -7.00 3.74 9.92
CA GLY A 171 -6.72 4.21 11.29
C GLY A 171 -6.37 5.70 11.28
N LEU A 172 -5.89 6.24 12.40
CA LEU A 172 -5.60 7.68 12.50
C LEU A 172 -4.61 8.18 11.43
N GLY A 173 -3.58 7.39 11.09
CA GLY A 173 -2.65 7.74 10.00
C GLY A 173 -3.33 7.85 8.64
N SER A 174 -4.38 7.07 8.40
CA SER A 174 -5.17 7.15 7.17
C SER A 174 -6.06 8.39 7.12
N LEU A 175 -6.46 8.96 8.27
CA LEU A 175 -7.26 10.19 8.32
C LEU A 175 -6.47 11.40 7.79
N GLU A 176 -5.18 11.49 8.13
CA GLU A 176 -4.29 12.54 7.62
C GLU A 176 -4.19 12.46 6.09
N VAL A 177 -4.04 11.25 5.56
CA VAL A 177 -4.02 11.00 4.11
C VAL A 177 -5.32 11.42 3.44
N ILE A 178 -6.47 11.05 4.01
CA ILE A 178 -7.78 11.45 3.47
C ILE A 178 -7.90 12.97 3.44
N ASN A 179 -7.51 13.66 4.52
CA ASN A 179 -7.57 15.12 4.56
C ASN A 179 -6.70 15.77 3.47
N ASN A 180 -5.44 15.34 3.35
CA ASN A 180 -4.54 15.85 2.31
C ASN A 180 -5.07 15.57 0.89
N ASP A 181 -5.62 14.38 0.65
CA ASP A 181 -6.19 14.03 -0.66
C ASP A 181 -7.41 14.87 -1.02
N VAL A 182 -8.31 15.10 -0.07
CA VAL A 182 -9.48 15.95 -0.25
C VAL A 182 -9.06 17.39 -0.56
N GLU A 183 -8.09 17.94 0.18
CA GLU A 183 -7.53 19.29 -0.08
C GLU A 183 -6.92 19.39 -1.48
N GLN A 184 -6.23 18.34 -1.92
CA GLN A 184 -5.63 18.25 -3.26
C GLN A 184 -6.64 17.87 -4.36
N LYS A 185 -7.93 17.71 -4.05
CA LYS A 185 -8.98 17.26 -4.97
C LYS A 185 -8.68 15.89 -5.60
N ARG A 186 -7.94 15.04 -4.89
CA ARG A 186 -7.66 13.66 -5.26
C ARG A 186 -8.82 12.76 -4.80
N PRO A 187 -9.39 11.91 -5.66
CA PRO A 187 -10.49 11.04 -5.26
C PRO A 187 -10.10 10.07 -4.14
N VAL A 188 -10.98 9.93 -3.15
CA VAL A 188 -10.86 8.98 -2.04
C VAL A 188 -12.03 7.99 -2.09
N VAL A 189 -11.72 6.70 -2.05
CA VAL A 189 -12.67 5.59 -2.03
C VAL A 189 -12.63 4.93 -0.65
N LEU A 190 -13.76 4.93 0.05
CA LEU A 190 -13.92 4.25 1.34
C LEU A 190 -14.58 2.89 1.11
N ILE A 191 -13.99 1.81 1.62
CA ILE A 191 -14.61 0.48 1.54
C ILE A 191 -15.52 0.28 2.76
N GLN A 192 -16.81 0.56 2.60
CA GLN A 192 -17.80 0.31 3.65
C GLN A 192 -17.94 -1.20 3.92
N GLY A 193 -18.11 -1.57 5.19
CA GLY A 193 -18.09 -2.93 5.70
C GLY A 193 -16.68 -3.49 5.97
N SER A 194 -15.62 -2.68 5.79
CA SER A 194 -14.24 -3.09 6.08
C SER A 194 -13.79 -2.76 7.51
N GLY A 195 -14.61 -2.03 8.27
CA GLY A 195 -14.38 -1.72 9.68
C GLY A 195 -13.75 -0.35 9.94
N ARG A 196 -13.61 -0.04 11.25
CA ARG A 196 -12.94 1.14 11.81
C ARG A 196 -13.23 2.46 11.07
N LEU A 197 -12.18 3.16 10.63
CA LEU A 197 -12.28 4.51 10.07
C LEU A 197 -13.09 4.53 8.77
N ALA A 198 -12.93 3.52 7.91
CA ALA A 198 -13.64 3.43 6.64
C ALA A 198 -15.17 3.44 6.85
N ASP A 199 -15.67 2.66 7.80
CA ASP A 199 -17.10 2.56 8.09
C ASP A 199 -17.66 3.81 8.77
N ILE A 200 -16.89 4.40 9.70
CA ILE A 200 -17.28 5.65 10.37
C ILE A 200 -17.46 6.76 9.32
N LEU A 201 -16.46 6.96 8.46
CA LEU A 201 -16.51 8.01 7.45
C LEU A 201 -17.55 7.72 6.37
N ALA A 202 -17.71 6.48 5.91
CA ALA A 202 -18.73 6.11 4.94
C ALA A 202 -20.14 6.42 5.47
N THR A 203 -20.42 6.07 6.72
CA THR A 203 -21.70 6.36 7.39
C THR A 203 -21.96 7.87 7.47
N LEU A 204 -20.95 8.66 7.84
CA LEU A 204 -21.08 10.12 7.91
C LEU A 204 -21.33 10.74 6.54
N VAL A 205 -20.61 10.31 5.51
CA VAL A 205 -20.80 10.79 4.13
C VAL A 205 -22.20 10.45 3.63
N GLU A 206 -22.71 9.26 3.92
CA GLU A 206 -24.09 8.87 3.59
C GLU A 206 -25.14 9.73 4.31
N GLN A 207 -24.93 10.02 5.60
CA GLN A 207 -25.84 10.87 6.38
C GLN A 207 -25.87 12.31 5.88
N ILE A 208 -24.71 12.88 5.55
CA ILE A 208 -24.61 14.23 5.00
C ILE A 208 -25.25 14.29 3.61
N SER A 209 -25.09 13.24 2.81
CA SER A 209 -25.65 13.16 1.46
C SER A 209 -27.16 12.89 1.46
N ASN A 210 -27.69 12.23 2.49
CA ASN A 210 -29.11 11.89 2.64
C ASN A 210 -29.67 12.32 4.00
N PRO A 211 -29.88 13.63 4.24
CA PRO A 211 -30.31 14.16 5.52
C PRO A 211 -31.65 13.60 6.01
N ASP A 212 -32.52 13.14 5.11
CA ASP A 212 -33.85 12.58 5.47
C ASP A 212 -33.79 11.20 6.17
N ARG A 213 -32.65 10.48 6.12
CA ARG A 213 -32.48 9.22 6.86
C ARG A 213 -32.09 9.41 8.33
N SER A 214 -31.81 10.64 8.76
CA SER A 214 -31.33 10.95 10.12
C SER A 214 -32.43 11.00 11.20
N GLN A 215 -33.70 10.83 10.84
CA GLN A 215 -34.84 10.93 11.77
C GLN A 215 -35.42 9.58 12.26
N VAL A 216 -34.68 8.47 12.14
CA VAL A 216 -35.14 7.17 12.67
C VAL A 216 -34.28 6.77 13.87
N TRP A 217 -34.54 7.43 15.01
CA TRP A 217 -34.19 6.97 16.35
C TRP A 217 -35.43 7.06 17.23
#